data_AF-A0AAN5CFD3-F1
#
_entry.id   AF-A0AAN5CFD3-F1
#
_cell.length_a   1.000
_cell.length_b   1.000
_cell.length_c   1.000
_cell.angle_alpha   90.00
_cell.angle_beta   90.00
_cell.angle_gamma   90.00
#
_symmetry.space_group_name_H-M   'P 1'
#
loop_
_entity.id
_entity.type
_entity.pdbx_description
1 polymer ?
#
loop_
_entity_poly.entity_id
_entity_poly.type
_entity_poly.pdbx_seq_one_letter_code
_entity_poly.pdbx_strand_id
1 'polypeptide(L)'
;VSQKIKSSSKRISQSIKVSIGAEDSKQIETEKEKNELECPECNYRTRNVSTWIKHLRAKHSTSPTQAGCLLRCDCGHESYSRGHSCEIANFTVIFTGRPIRRLSDPAITPQCVLCEKYPKTPCGYTHHLQYNHKTTLSANGMFLLCSCGTRYISHHGHEKHDKKCTGREFTLHKVEED
;
A
#
# COMPACT_ATOMS: atom_id res chain seq x y z
N VAL A 1 38.00 -59.54 -68.51
CA VAL A 1 38.24 -59.01 -67.15
C VAL A 1 36.95 -59.16 -66.37
N SER A 2 36.93 -60.10 -65.42
CA SER A 2 35.75 -60.51 -64.65
C SER A 2 35.75 -59.85 -63.27
N GLN A 3 34.68 -59.19 -62.86
CA GLN A 3 34.40 -58.83 -61.45
C GLN A 3 32.87 -58.83 -61.25
N LYS A 4 32.28 -59.92 -60.70
CA LYS A 4 32.04 -60.28 -59.29
C LYS A 4 31.04 -59.37 -58.52
N ILE A 5 29.86 -59.96 -58.34
CA ILE A 5 28.73 -59.60 -57.46
C ILE A 5 29.16 -59.61 -55.99
N LYS A 6 28.69 -58.64 -55.17
CA LYS A 6 28.44 -58.85 -53.72
C LYS A 6 27.25 -58.01 -53.24
N SER A 7 26.19 -58.72 -52.89
CA SER A 7 25.02 -58.31 -52.11
C SER A 7 25.32 -58.38 -50.61
N SER A 8 24.93 -57.37 -49.83
CA SER A 8 25.00 -57.40 -48.35
C SER A 8 23.70 -56.89 -47.74
N SER A 9 22.92 -57.84 -47.20
CA SER A 9 21.78 -57.60 -46.31
C SER A 9 22.25 -57.09 -44.95
N LYS A 10 21.62 -56.04 -44.42
CA LYS A 10 21.81 -55.56 -43.04
C LYS A 10 20.48 -55.66 -42.29
N ARG A 11 20.41 -56.61 -41.34
CA ARG A 11 19.34 -56.70 -40.33
C ARG A 11 19.50 -55.53 -39.35
N ILE A 12 18.44 -54.77 -39.14
CA ILE A 12 18.34 -53.78 -38.07
C ILE A 12 17.43 -54.38 -37.00
N SER A 13 18.02 -54.69 -35.85
CA SER A 13 17.34 -54.97 -34.59
C SER A 13 17.61 -53.77 -33.68
N GLN A 14 16.58 -53.10 -33.17
CA GLN A 14 16.64 -52.25 -31.96
C GLN A 14 15.21 -51.78 -31.63
N SER A 15 14.60 -52.33 -30.57
CA SER A 15 14.59 -51.79 -29.20
C SER A 15 13.37 -50.88 -28.95
N ILE A 16 12.27 -51.50 -28.52
CA ILE A 16 11.07 -50.84 -28.01
C ILE A 16 11.44 -50.15 -26.69
N LYS A 17 11.47 -48.82 -26.67
CA LYS A 17 11.54 -48.02 -25.45
C LYS A 17 10.11 -47.80 -24.94
N VAL A 18 9.79 -48.41 -23.81
CA VAL A 18 8.59 -48.09 -23.03
C VAL A 18 8.94 -46.93 -22.11
N SER A 19 8.31 -45.78 -22.31
CA SER A 19 8.42 -44.61 -21.43
C SER A 19 7.13 -44.51 -20.61
N ILE A 20 7.23 -44.84 -19.32
CA ILE A 20 6.22 -44.59 -18.30
C ILE A 20 6.65 -43.31 -17.56
N GLY A 21 5.71 -42.39 -17.33
CA GLY A 21 5.83 -41.37 -16.29
C GLY A 21 5.90 -39.94 -16.78
N ALA A 22 4.74 -39.27 -16.81
CA ALA A 22 4.65 -37.82 -16.65
C ALA A 22 3.58 -37.55 -15.60
N GLU A 23 4.05 -37.18 -14.42
CA GLU A 23 3.28 -36.96 -13.21
C GLU A 23 2.54 -35.61 -13.32
N ASP A 24 1.21 -35.70 -13.25
CA ASP A 24 0.29 -34.58 -12.99
C ASP A 24 0.63 -33.98 -11.62
N SER A 25 1.53 -33.00 -11.60
CA SER A 25 1.77 -32.14 -10.45
C SER A 25 0.61 -31.17 -10.28
N LYS A 26 -0.51 -31.68 -9.76
CA LYS A 26 -1.62 -30.88 -9.23
C LYS A 26 -1.08 -30.06 -8.05
N GLN A 27 -0.85 -28.77 -8.28
CA GLN A 27 -0.62 -27.79 -7.22
C GLN A 27 -1.85 -27.78 -6.31
N ILE A 28 -1.73 -28.42 -5.14
CA ILE A 28 -2.61 -28.19 -4.01
C ILE A 28 -2.15 -26.88 -3.39
N GLU A 29 -2.59 -25.76 -3.98
CA GLU A 29 -2.52 -24.44 -3.36
C GLU A 29 -3.37 -24.54 -2.08
N THR A 30 -2.70 -24.75 -0.94
CA THR A 30 -3.39 -24.91 0.33
C THR A 30 -4.22 -23.66 0.61
N GLU A 31 -5.51 -23.81 0.95
CA GLU A 31 -6.43 -22.72 1.34
C GLU A 31 -5.87 -21.78 2.44
N LYS A 32 -4.77 -22.16 3.09
CA LYS A 32 -4.03 -21.37 4.07
C LYS A 32 -3.41 -20.07 3.52
N GLU A 33 -3.13 -19.94 2.23
CA GLU A 33 -2.47 -18.74 1.68
C GLU A 33 -3.44 -17.60 1.31
N LYS A 34 -4.75 -17.87 1.22
CA LYS A 34 -5.72 -16.90 0.65
C LYS A 34 -5.90 -15.59 1.42
N ASN A 35 -5.47 -15.52 2.70
CA ASN A 35 -5.81 -14.40 3.60
C ASN A 35 -4.59 -13.76 4.28
N GLU A 36 -3.39 -13.89 3.73
CA GLU A 36 -2.22 -13.19 4.27
C GLU A 36 -2.10 -11.76 3.71
N LEU A 37 -1.89 -10.79 4.60
CA LEU A 37 -1.60 -9.41 4.23
C LEU A 37 -0.10 -9.28 3.98
N GLU A 38 0.25 -9.04 2.72
CA GLU A 38 1.64 -8.87 2.29
C GLU A 38 2.08 -7.41 2.37
N CYS A 39 3.33 -7.17 2.74
CA CYS A 39 3.92 -5.84 2.71
C CYS A 39 4.32 -5.46 1.27
N PRO A 40 3.97 -4.24 0.78
CA PRO A 40 4.43 -3.74 -0.53
C PRO A 40 5.95 -3.66 -0.69
N GLU A 41 6.68 -3.45 0.41
CA GLU A 41 8.09 -3.06 0.38
C GLU A 41 9.05 -4.17 0.78
N CYS A 42 8.56 -5.28 1.35
CA CYS A 42 9.40 -6.40 1.76
C CYS A 42 8.60 -7.71 1.85
N ASN A 43 9.29 -8.83 2.05
CA ASN A 43 8.69 -10.17 2.14
C ASN A 43 7.92 -10.44 3.45
N TYR A 44 7.54 -9.42 4.21
CA TYR A 44 6.78 -9.58 5.45
C TYR A 44 5.31 -9.90 5.15
N ARG A 45 4.76 -10.92 5.82
CA ARG A 45 3.37 -11.37 5.70
C ARG A 45 2.74 -11.55 7.07
N THR A 46 1.45 -11.24 7.21
CA THR A 46 0.68 -11.53 8.44
C THR A 46 -0.81 -11.55 8.17
N ARG A 47 -1.58 -12.32 8.95
CA ARG A 47 -3.06 -12.31 8.88
C ARG A 47 -3.70 -11.21 9.71
N ASN A 48 -2.93 -10.53 10.56
CA ASN A 48 -3.47 -9.52 11.48
C ASN A 48 -3.24 -8.12 10.91
N VAL A 49 -4.34 -7.43 10.55
CA VAL A 49 -4.33 -6.05 10.05
C VAL A 49 -3.55 -5.10 10.97
N SER A 50 -3.70 -5.23 12.29
CA SER A 50 -3.01 -4.34 13.24
C SER A 50 -1.50 -4.57 13.23
N THR A 51 -1.07 -5.82 13.15
CA THR A 51 0.35 -6.18 13.03
C THR A 51 0.93 -5.68 11.72
N TRP A 52 0.20 -5.84 10.61
CA TRP A 52 0.60 -5.35 9.29
C TRP A 52 0.75 -3.81 9.26
N ILE A 53 -0.24 -3.07 9.78
CA ILE A 53 -0.16 -1.60 9.87
C ILE A 53 1.00 -1.16 10.78
N LYS A 54 1.22 -1.83 11.92
CA LYS A 54 2.35 -1.55 12.80
C LYS A 54 3.69 -1.79 12.09
N HIS A 55 3.79 -2.88 11.32
CA HIS A 55 4.97 -3.20 10.52
C HIS A 55 5.28 -2.08 9.52
N LEU A 56 4.30 -1.62 8.73
CA LEU A 56 4.49 -0.51 7.78
C LEU A 56 5.03 0.75 8.46
N ARG A 57 4.48 1.11 9.62
CA ARG A 57 4.92 2.29 10.37
C ARG A 57 6.33 2.13 10.92
N ALA A 58 6.64 0.98 11.51
CA ALA A 58 7.90 0.75 12.21
C ALA A 58 9.08 0.51 11.26
N LYS A 59 8.86 -0.22 10.16
CA LYS A 59 9.93 -0.60 9.22
C LYS A 59 10.06 0.35 8.04
N HIS A 60 8.95 0.88 7.55
CA HIS A 60 8.93 1.68 6.32
C HIS A 60 8.58 3.15 6.55
N SER A 61 8.28 3.54 7.80
CA SER A 61 7.82 4.90 8.12
C SER A 61 6.67 5.35 7.21
N THR A 62 5.77 4.42 6.89
CA THR A 62 4.62 4.63 6.01
C THR A 62 3.32 4.18 6.67
N SER A 63 2.21 4.44 6.00
CA SER A 63 0.87 3.98 6.37
C SER A 63 0.21 3.34 5.14
N PRO A 64 -0.89 2.57 5.27
CA PRO A 64 -1.52 1.93 4.13
C PRO A 64 -1.79 2.90 2.98
N THR A 65 -2.41 4.05 3.26
CA THR A 65 -2.69 5.09 2.26
C THR A 65 -1.42 5.60 1.57
N GLN A 66 -0.35 5.81 2.33
CA GLN A 66 0.92 6.30 1.78
C GLN A 66 1.66 5.22 0.99
N ALA A 67 1.56 3.96 1.40
CA ALA A 67 2.07 2.83 0.65
C ALA A 67 1.24 2.52 -0.60
N GLY A 68 0.22 3.34 -0.91
CA GLY A 68 -0.67 3.10 -2.03
C GLY A 68 -1.55 1.85 -1.83
N CYS A 69 -1.77 1.45 -0.58
CA CYS A 69 -2.56 0.28 -0.21
C CYS A 69 -3.91 0.68 0.39
N LEU A 70 -4.94 -0.12 0.11
CA LEU A 70 -6.21 -0.11 0.83
C LEU A 70 -6.52 -1.52 1.36
N LEU A 71 -7.28 -1.61 2.44
CA LEU A 71 -7.79 -2.88 2.96
C LEU A 71 -9.21 -3.04 2.46
N ARG A 72 -9.48 -4.12 1.72
CA ARG A 72 -10.84 -4.50 1.31
C ARG A 72 -11.28 -5.68 2.16
N CYS A 73 -12.42 -5.53 2.83
CA CYS A 73 -13.07 -6.63 3.53
C CYS A 73 -13.84 -7.51 2.54
N ASP A 74 -14.01 -8.80 2.83
CA ASP A 74 -14.86 -9.71 2.04
C ASP A 74 -16.31 -9.21 1.83
N CYS A 75 -16.82 -8.38 2.73
CA CYS A 75 -18.14 -7.73 2.57
C CYS A 75 -18.17 -6.64 1.48
N GLY A 76 -17.04 -6.36 0.83
CA GLY A 76 -16.86 -5.31 -0.17
C GLY A 76 -16.47 -3.95 0.42
N HIS A 77 -16.43 -3.79 1.74
CA HIS A 77 -16.07 -2.51 2.35
C HIS A 77 -14.58 -2.20 2.24
N GLU A 78 -14.26 -1.01 1.75
CA GLU A 78 -12.90 -0.51 1.61
C GLU A 78 -12.57 0.44 2.75
N SER A 79 -11.42 0.22 3.39
CA SER A 79 -10.96 1.03 4.50
C SER A 79 -9.45 1.19 4.48
N TYR A 80 -8.97 2.33 4.97
CA TYR A 80 -7.55 2.57 5.24
C TYR A 80 -7.19 2.36 6.72
N SER A 81 -8.17 1.95 7.53
CA SER A 81 -8.08 1.80 8.98
C SER A 81 -8.68 0.49 9.46
N ARG A 82 -8.49 0.19 10.75
CA ARG A 82 -9.09 -0.96 11.43
C ARG A 82 -10.57 -0.74 11.80
N GLY A 83 -11.17 0.41 11.45
CA GLY A 83 -12.49 0.80 11.96
C GLY A 83 -13.67 -0.03 11.46
N HIS A 84 -13.46 -0.94 10.53
CA HIS A 84 -14.53 -1.77 9.98
C HIS A 84 -14.82 -2.98 10.88
N SER A 85 -16.02 -3.03 11.46
CA SER A 85 -16.55 -4.17 12.21
C SER A 85 -17.49 -5.00 11.33
N CYS A 86 -17.04 -6.19 10.95
CA CYS A 86 -17.81 -7.22 10.23
C CYS A 86 -17.65 -8.54 10.99
N GLU A 87 -18.66 -9.42 10.90
CA GLU A 87 -18.63 -10.75 11.51
C GLU A 87 -17.58 -11.68 10.90
N ILE A 88 -17.28 -11.49 9.60
CA ILE A 88 -16.34 -12.29 8.80
C ILE A 88 -15.24 -11.38 8.26
N ALA A 89 -14.63 -10.57 9.14
CA ALA A 89 -13.67 -9.55 8.73
C ALA A 89 -12.33 -10.14 8.26
N ASN A 90 -12.33 -10.84 7.13
CA ASN A 90 -11.13 -11.12 6.35
C ASN A 90 -10.84 -9.89 5.50
N PHE A 91 -9.58 -9.48 5.50
CA PHE A 91 -9.13 -8.34 4.73
C PHE A 91 -8.11 -8.79 3.68
N THR A 92 -8.20 -8.21 2.50
CA THR A 92 -7.18 -8.31 1.45
C THR A 92 -6.54 -6.94 1.26
N VAL A 93 -5.23 -6.90 1.05
CA VAL A 93 -4.53 -5.68 0.66
C VAL A 93 -4.72 -5.47 -0.83
N ILE A 94 -5.19 -4.29 -1.23
CA ILE A 94 -5.30 -3.89 -2.63
C ILE A 94 -4.34 -2.75 -2.90
N PHE A 95 -3.52 -2.92 -3.94
CA PHE A 95 -2.62 -1.90 -4.42
C PHE A 95 -3.37 -0.97 -5.37
N THR A 96 -3.37 0.32 -5.05
CA THR A 96 -4.04 1.37 -5.82
C THR A 96 -3.23 1.87 -7.02
N GLY A 97 -2.01 1.35 -7.21
CA GLY A 97 -1.06 1.84 -8.21
C GLY A 97 -0.46 3.21 -7.88
N ARG A 98 -0.84 3.82 -6.74
CA ARG A 98 -0.22 5.07 -6.27
C ARG A 98 1.23 4.81 -5.87
N PRO A 99 2.15 5.74 -6.14
CA PRO A 99 3.54 5.61 -5.71
C PRO A 99 3.62 5.52 -4.18
N ILE A 100 4.49 4.64 -3.70
CA ILE A 100 4.77 4.50 -2.27
C ILE A 100 5.43 5.79 -1.79
N ARG A 101 4.76 6.40 -0.83
CA ARG A 101 5.07 7.68 -0.22
C ARG A 101 5.55 7.44 1.21
N ARG A 102 6.55 8.21 1.67
CA ARG A 102 7.07 8.11 3.03
C ARG A 102 6.61 9.29 3.87
N LEU A 103 6.39 9.11 5.17
CA LEU A 103 5.98 10.21 6.08
C LEU A 103 6.96 11.40 6.11
N SER A 104 8.20 11.18 5.66
CA SER A 104 9.25 12.19 5.59
C SER A 104 9.37 12.84 4.21
N ASP A 105 8.53 12.48 3.24
CA ASP A 105 8.59 13.06 1.90
C ASP A 105 8.02 14.49 1.90
N PRO A 106 8.84 15.51 1.57
CA PRO A 106 8.40 16.91 1.48
C PRO A 106 7.23 17.13 0.51
N ALA A 107 7.03 16.22 -0.45
CA ALA A 107 5.93 16.30 -1.42
C ALA A 107 4.55 16.06 -0.80
N ILE A 108 4.47 15.54 0.43
CA ILE A 108 3.20 15.14 1.06
C ILE A 108 2.77 16.13 2.12
N THR A 109 3.71 16.62 2.92
CA THR A 109 3.42 17.51 4.04
C THR A 109 3.94 18.90 3.72
N PRO A 110 3.08 19.94 3.76
CA PRO A 110 3.56 21.29 3.54
C PRO A 110 4.60 21.64 4.60
N GLN A 111 5.68 22.29 4.15
CA GLN A 111 6.65 22.91 5.03
C GLN A 111 5.96 24.01 5.85
N CYS A 112 6.37 24.19 7.10
CA CYS A 112 5.90 25.31 7.89
C CYS A 112 6.32 26.64 7.23
N VAL A 113 5.39 27.59 7.11
CA VAL A 113 5.71 28.90 6.48
C VAL A 113 6.61 29.78 7.35
N LEU A 114 6.77 29.44 8.63
CA LEU A 114 7.56 30.20 9.60
C LEU A 114 8.86 29.49 10.02
N CYS A 115 9.08 28.24 9.62
CA CYS A 115 10.33 27.52 9.85
C CYS A 115 10.49 26.29 8.97
N GLU A 116 11.65 25.64 9.02
CA GLU A 116 11.96 24.51 8.12
C GLU A 116 11.37 23.16 8.54
N LYS A 117 10.43 23.12 9.49
CA LYS A 117 9.80 21.87 9.95
C LYS A 117 8.69 21.40 9.01
N TYR A 118 8.51 20.08 8.92
CA TYR A 118 7.48 19.41 8.11
C TYR A 118 6.52 18.62 9.00
N PRO A 119 5.48 19.26 9.57
CA PRO A 119 4.51 18.57 10.40
C PRO A 119 3.79 17.46 9.64
N LYS A 120 3.74 16.25 10.23
CA LYS A 120 3.31 15.02 9.53
C LYS A 120 1.82 14.91 9.25
N THR A 121 1.00 15.72 9.92
CA THR A 121 -0.46 15.68 9.84
C THR A 121 -1.02 17.09 9.88
N PRO A 122 -2.24 17.34 9.38
CA PRO A 122 -2.83 18.69 9.42
C PRO A 122 -3.01 19.17 10.86
N CYS A 123 -3.48 18.28 11.74
CA CYS A 123 -3.54 18.54 13.19
C CYS A 123 -2.15 18.89 13.75
N GLY A 124 -1.13 18.08 13.44
CA GLY A 124 0.25 18.34 13.85
C GLY A 124 0.78 19.68 13.32
N TYR A 125 0.35 20.10 12.13
CA TYR A 125 0.69 21.40 11.54
C TYR A 125 0.08 22.55 12.34
N THR A 126 -1.22 22.49 12.64
CA THR A 126 -1.88 23.51 13.48
C THR A 126 -1.27 23.59 14.89
N HIS A 127 -0.99 22.44 15.50
CA HIS A 127 -0.34 22.36 16.80
C HIS A 127 1.09 22.92 16.76
N HIS A 128 1.83 22.65 15.68
CA HIS A 128 3.16 23.22 15.49
C HIS A 128 3.13 24.75 15.46
N LEU A 129 2.25 25.36 14.66
CA LEU A 129 2.08 26.82 14.61
C LEU A 129 1.73 27.41 15.98
N GLN A 130 0.78 26.79 16.68
CA GLN A 130 0.32 27.30 17.97
C GLN A 130 1.41 27.27 19.03
N TYR A 131 2.14 26.16 19.16
CA TYR A 131 3.08 25.99 20.27
C TYR A 131 4.45 26.59 20.00
N ASN A 132 4.94 26.51 18.75
CA ASN A 132 6.29 26.96 18.37
C ASN A 132 6.30 28.42 17.92
N HIS A 133 5.24 28.87 17.24
CA HIS A 133 5.18 30.20 16.62
C HIS A 133 4.13 31.12 17.24
N LYS A 134 3.39 30.64 18.25
CA LYS A 134 2.34 31.39 18.95
C LYS A 134 1.31 32.01 17.98
N THR A 135 1.02 31.31 16.89
CA THR A 135 0.14 31.79 15.82
C THR A 135 -0.81 30.68 15.33
N THR A 136 -1.75 31.04 14.47
CA THR A 136 -2.75 30.12 13.89
C THR A 136 -2.78 30.24 12.37
N LEU A 137 -3.41 29.27 11.68
CA LEU A 137 -3.59 29.37 10.22
C LEU A 137 -4.37 30.63 9.83
N SER A 138 -5.48 30.90 10.52
CA SER A 138 -6.32 32.07 10.27
C SER A 138 -5.57 33.39 10.47
N ALA A 139 -4.72 33.49 11.51
CA ALA A 139 -3.93 34.69 11.77
C ALA A 139 -2.88 34.98 10.67
N ASN A 140 -2.52 33.98 9.88
CA ASN A 140 -1.61 34.12 8.75
C ASN A 140 -2.34 34.17 7.39
N GLY A 141 -3.67 34.29 7.38
CA GLY A 141 -4.46 34.28 6.14
C GLY A 141 -4.33 32.95 5.39
N MET A 142 -4.29 31.82 6.09
CA MET A 142 -4.11 30.49 5.50
C MET A 142 -5.18 29.49 5.94
N PHE A 143 -5.33 28.42 5.17
CA PHE A 143 -6.10 27.23 5.53
C PHE A 143 -5.45 25.95 5.02
N LEU A 144 -5.78 24.82 5.66
CA LEU A 144 -5.42 23.49 5.16
C LEU A 144 -6.61 22.92 4.39
N LEU A 145 -6.35 22.33 3.22
CA LEU A 145 -7.34 21.64 2.39
C LEU A 145 -7.03 20.14 2.41
N CYS A 146 -7.93 19.32 2.95
CA CYS A 146 -7.82 17.86 2.85
C CYS A 146 -8.13 17.43 1.40
N SER A 147 -7.56 16.30 0.97
CA SER A 147 -7.86 15.70 -0.34
C SER A 147 -9.34 15.37 -0.56
N CYS A 148 -10.16 15.27 0.51
CA CYS A 148 -11.61 15.14 0.38
C CYS A 148 -12.33 16.47 0.06
N GLY A 149 -11.60 17.57 -0.09
CA GLY A 149 -12.14 18.91 -0.36
C GLY A 149 -12.53 19.72 0.89
N THR A 150 -12.44 19.14 2.08
CA THR A 150 -12.76 19.86 3.32
C THR A 150 -11.64 20.83 3.71
N ARG A 151 -12.03 22.05 4.10
CA ARG A 151 -11.11 23.14 4.53
C ARG A 151 -11.05 23.23 6.06
N TYR A 152 -9.87 23.52 6.61
CA TYR A 152 -9.66 23.76 8.03
C TYR A 152 -8.83 25.01 8.28
N ILE A 153 -9.31 25.81 9.22
CA ILE A 153 -8.63 26.98 9.75
C ILE A 153 -8.17 26.78 11.20
N SER A 154 -8.60 25.70 11.86
CA SER A 154 -8.32 25.44 13.29
C SER A 154 -8.11 23.95 13.61
N HIS A 155 -7.41 23.70 14.70
CA HIS A 155 -7.16 22.36 15.25
C HIS A 155 -8.46 21.57 15.51
N HIS A 156 -9.44 22.21 16.14
CA HIS A 156 -10.69 21.56 16.52
C HIS A 156 -11.54 21.13 15.30
N GLY A 157 -11.51 21.91 14.22
CA GLY A 157 -12.17 21.54 12.97
C GLY A 157 -11.60 20.25 12.39
N HIS A 158 -10.28 20.07 12.48
CA HIS A 158 -9.62 18.86 12.02
C HIS A 158 -9.95 17.63 12.88
N GLU A 159 -9.96 17.73 14.22
CA GLU A 159 -10.20 16.58 15.10
C GLU A 159 -11.57 15.92 14.84
N LYS A 160 -12.60 16.72 14.58
CA LYS A 160 -13.93 16.21 14.21
C LYS A 160 -13.91 15.50 12.84
N HIS A 161 -13.08 16.01 11.93
CA HIS A 161 -12.99 15.49 10.58
C HIS A 161 -12.15 14.21 10.49
N ASP A 162 -11.04 14.12 11.20
CA ASP A 162 -10.13 12.95 11.22
C ASP A 162 -10.87 11.66 11.62
N LYS A 163 -11.90 11.79 12.47
CA LYS A 163 -12.77 10.67 12.85
C LYS A 163 -13.64 10.15 11.69
N LYS A 164 -13.91 10.97 10.67
CA LYS A 164 -14.79 10.66 9.54
C LYS A 164 -14.05 10.47 8.22
N CYS A 165 -12.88 11.08 8.08
CA CYS A 165 -12.11 11.03 6.85
C CYS A 165 -10.86 10.21 7.03
N THR A 166 -10.67 9.25 6.13
CA THR A 166 -9.44 8.47 6.01
C THR A 166 -8.33 9.22 5.27
N GLY A 167 -8.64 10.39 4.72
CA GLY A 167 -7.73 11.24 3.96
C GLY A 167 -6.69 11.89 4.85
N ARG A 168 -5.44 11.42 4.75
CA ARG A 168 -4.28 12.00 5.46
C ARG A 168 -3.51 13.01 4.61
N GLU A 169 -3.89 13.16 3.35
CA GLU A 169 -3.26 14.08 2.41
C GLU A 169 -3.90 15.46 2.55
N PHE A 170 -3.06 16.48 2.64
CA PHE A 170 -3.51 17.85 2.80
C PHE A 170 -2.54 18.83 2.16
N THR A 171 -3.08 19.95 1.71
CA THR A 171 -2.32 21.05 1.11
C THR A 171 -2.58 22.33 1.87
N LEU A 172 -1.59 23.22 1.94
CA LEU A 172 -1.72 24.54 2.57
C LEU A 172 -2.04 25.58 1.49
N HIS A 173 -3.04 26.42 1.73
CA HIS A 173 -3.50 27.47 0.82
C HIS A 173 -3.57 28.82 1.53
N LYS A 174 -3.34 29.90 0.78
CA LYS A 174 -3.59 31.27 1.25
C LYS A 174 -5.02 31.68 0.92
N VAL A 175 -5.62 32.49 1.78
CA VAL A 175 -6.91 33.14 1.51
C VAL A 175 -6.61 34.31 0.57
N GLU A 176 -7.24 34.34 -0.59
CA GLU A 176 -7.21 35.51 -1.48
C GLU A 176 -8.10 36.59 -0.84
N GLU A 177 -7.57 37.79 -0.65
CA GLU A 177 -8.33 38.95 -0.19
C GLU A 177 -9.06 39.54 -1.41
N ASP A 178 -10.39 39.42 -1.45
CA ASP A 178 -11.27 40.07 -2.42
C ASP A 178 -11.34 41.61 -2.22
#